data_AF-Q44855-F1
#
_entry.id   AF-Q44855-F1
#
_cell.length_a   1.000
_cell.length_b   1.000
_cell.length_c   1.000
_cell.angle_alpha   90.00
_cell.angle_beta   90.00
_cell.angle_gamma   90.00
#
_symmetry.space_group_name_H-M   'P 1'
#
loop_
_entity.id
_entity.type
_entity.pdbx_description
1 polymer ?
#
loop_
_entity_poly.entity_id
_entity_poly.type
_entity_poly.pdbx_seq_one_letter_code
_entity_poly.pdbx_strand_id
1 'polypeptide(L)' 'MLKRLHCLLIVLLLCCTTIANLPEEPKPPIIQTLKSLAKYETQLSEYVMYLVTFLAKTKVKVND' A
#
# COMPACT_ATOMS: atom_id res chain seq x y z
N MET A 1 1.37 -9.21 36.04
CA MET A 1 1.90 -8.03 35.32
C MET A 1 2.23 -8.36 33.86
N LEU A 2 2.97 -9.44 33.58
CA LEU A 2 3.38 -9.84 32.22
C LEU A 2 2.21 -10.04 31.22
N LYS A 3 1.11 -10.67 31.65
CA LYS A 3 -0.08 -10.92 30.79
C LYS A 3 -0.79 -9.64 30.34
N ARG A 4 -0.79 -8.59 31.16
CA ARG A 4 -1.38 -7.28 30.81
C ARG A 4 -0.50 -6.50 29.84
N LEU A 5 0.82 -6.57 30.03
CA LEU A 5 1.80 -5.96 29.12
C LEU A 5 1.73 -6.61 27.72
N HIS A 6 1.59 -7.94 27.64
CA HIS A 6 1.38 -8.64 26.37
C HIS A 6 0.07 -8.24 25.68
N CYS A 7 -1.04 -8.13 26.42
CA CYS A 7 -2.29 -7.62 25.83
C CYS A 7 -2.13 -6.19 25.30
N LEU A 8 -1.44 -5.32 26.06
CA LEU A 8 -1.20 -3.94 25.66
C LEU A 8 -0.31 -3.85 24.41
N LEU A 9 0.71 -4.71 24.31
CA LEU A 9 1.58 -4.83 23.15
C LEU A 9 0.80 -5.32 21.91
N ILE A 10 -0.08 -6.30 22.07
CA ILE A 10 -0.91 -6.83 20.99
C ILE A 10 -1.91 -5.78 20.50
N VAL A 11 -2.55 -5.04 21.43
CA VAL A 11 -3.44 -3.92 21.07
C VAL A 11 -2.68 -2.82 20.36
N LEU A 12 -1.48 -2.47 20.82
CA LEU A 12 -0.62 -1.49 20.15
C LEU A 12 -0.24 -1.94 18.73
N LEU A 13 0.18 -3.19 18.55
CA LEU A 13 0.51 -3.76 17.24
C LEU A 13 -0.69 -3.81 16.29
N LEU A 14 -1.88 -4.13 16.79
CA LEU A 14 -3.13 -4.11 16.01
C LEU A 14 -3.51 -2.68 15.59
N CYS A 15 -3.33 -1.70 16.48
CA CYS A 15 -3.53 -0.27 16.16
C CYS A 15 -2.46 0.30 15.21
N CYS A 16 -1.28 -0.30 15.15
CA CYS A 16 -0.20 0.10 14.23
C CYS A 16 -0.34 -0.45 12.80
N THR A 17 -1.41 -1.18 12.47
CA THR A 17 -1.64 -1.69 11.10
C THR A 17 -2.09 -0.61 10.11
N THR A 18 -2.20 0.65 10.55
CA THR A 18 -2.52 1.81 9.70
C THR A 18 -1.27 2.50 9.14
N ILE A 19 -0.14 1.79 9.04
CA ILE A 19 0.93 2.22 8.13
C ILE A 19 0.38 2.00 6.73
N ALA A 20 -0.13 3.08 6.12
CA ALA A 20 -0.64 3.19 4.75
C ALA A 20 -0.70 1.86 4.01
N ASN A 21 -1.87 1.22 3.95
CA ASN A 21 -2.05 -0.04 3.22
C ASN A 21 -1.72 0.23 1.75
N LEU A 22 -0.46 0.00 1.38
CA LEU A 22 0.07 0.28 0.06
C LEU A 22 -0.66 -0.69 -0.88
N PRO A 23 -1.25 -0.21 -1.99
CA PRO A 23 -1.86 -1.11 -2.95
C PRO A 23 -0.84 -2.15 -3.39
N GLU A 24 -1.28 -3.39 -3.61
CA GLU A 24 -0.39 -4.42 -4.13
C GLU A 24 0.01 -4.07 -5.57
N GLU A 25 1.29 -4.23 -5.90
CA GLU A 25 1.77 -4.00 -7.25
C GLU A 25 1.10 -4.97 -8.23
N PRO A 26 0.52 -4.48 -9.34
CA PRO A 26 -0.09 -5.34 -10.34
C PRO A 26 0.96 -6.27 -10.94
N LYS A 27 0.62 -7.56 -11.07
CA LYS A 27 1.53 -8.56 -11.64
C LYS A 27 1.35 -8.63 -13.17
N PRO A 28 2.44 -8.76 -13.94
CA PRO A 28 2.35 -8.98 -15.37
C PRO A 28 1.48 -10.19 -15.71
N PRO A 29 0.68 -10.14 -16.79
CA PRO A 29 -0.16 -11.25 -17.18
C PRO A 29 0.69 -12.42 -17.69
N ILE A 30 0.35 -13.64 -17.26
CA ILE A 30 1.04 -14.87 -17.68
C ILE A 30 0.91 -15.09 -19.19
N ILE A 31 -0.27 -14.79 -19.74
CA ILE A 31 -0.55 -14.86 -21.18
C ILE A 31 -0.60 -13.42 -21.72
N GLN A 32 0.28 -13.11 -22.66
CA GLN A 32 0.48 -11.77 -23.21
C GLN A 32 -0.40 -11.51 -24.43
N THR A 33 -1.72 -11.57 -24.26
CA THR A 33 -2.66 -11.09 -25.28
C THR A 33 -2.72 -9.56 -25.26
N LEU A 34 -3.07 -8.93 -26.39
CA LEU A 34 -3.28 -7.47 -26.44
C LEU A 34 -4.25 -6.97 -25.35
N LYS A 35 -5.33 -7.72 -25.11
CA LYS A 35 -6.33 -7.38 -24.08
C LYS A 35 -5.77 -7.46 -22.66
N SER A 36 -4.98 -8.50 -22.35
CA SER A 36 -4.38 -8.64 -21.01
C SER A 36 -3.28 -7.61 -20.77
N LEU A 37 -2.51 -7.25 -21.80
CA LEU A 37 -1.51 -6.19 -21.73
C LEU A 37 -2.16 -4.81 -21.54
N ALA A 38 -3.21 -4.47 -22.29
CA ALA A 38 -3.93 -3.20 -22.12
C ALA A 38 -4.56 -3.07 -20.71
N LYS A 39 -5.10 -4.17 -20.18
CA LYS A 39 -5.59 -4.22 -18.80
C LYS A 39 -4.45 -3.98 -17.80
N TYR A 40 -3.32 -4.67 -17.97
CA TYR A 40 -2.15 -4.53 -17.11
C TYR A 40 -1.59 -3.11 -17.13
N GLU A 41 -1.48 -2.49 -18.30
CA GLU A 41 -1.05 -1.09 -18.46
C GLU A 41 -1.94 -0.12 -17.68
N THR A 42 -3.27 -0.30 -17.76
CA THR A 42 -4.21 0.53 -17.01
C THR A 42 -3.99 0.39 -15.50
N GLN A 43 -3.90 -0.85 -15.00
CA GLN A 43 -3.66 -1.12 -13.58
C GLN A 43 -2.32 -0.57 -13.09
N LEU A 44 -1.27 -0.70 -13.91
CA LEU A 44 0.06 -0.16 -13.61
C LEU A 44 0.05 1.37 -13.56
N SER A 45 -0.65 2.02 -14.48
CA SER A 45 -0.80 3.48 -14.49
C SER A 45 -1.52 4.00 -13.24
N GLU A 46 -2.58 3.32 -12.80
CA GLU A 46 -3.30 3.66 -11.57
C GLU A 46 -2.40 3.50 -10.33
N TYR A 47 -1.63 2.40 -10.27
CA TYR A 47 -0.69 2.14 -9.19
C TYR A 47 0.39 3.23 -9.09
N VAL A 48 1.03 3.58 -10.21
CA VAL A 48 2.04 4.65 -10.25
C VAL A 48 1.44 6.00 -9.83
N MET A 49 0.23 6.32 -10.30
CA MET A 49 -0.44 7.57 -9.94
C MET A 49 -0.77 7.64 -8.44
N TYR A 50 -1.19 6.51 -7.84
CA TYR A 50 -1.34 6.42 -6.38
C TYR A 50 -0.02 6.70 -5.67
N LEU A 51 1.08 6.05 -6.08
CA LEU A 51 2.39 6.23 -5.45
C LEU A 51 2.87 7.68 -5.53
N VAL A 52 2.76 8.32 -6.70
CA VAL A 52 3.14 9.73 -6.87
C VAL A 52 2.31 10.63 -5.95
N THR A 53 1.01 10.41 -5.88
CA THR A 53 0.10 11.18 -5.01
C THR A 53 0.44 10.97 -3.54
N PHE A 54 0.69 9.72 -3.15
CA PHE A 54 1.07 9.35 -1.79
C PHE A 54 2.37 10.02 -1.36
N LEU A 55 3.40 9.98 -2.22
CA LEU A 55 4.68 10.63 -1.96
C LEU A 55 4.54 12.16 -1.87
N ALA A 56 3.77 12.77 -2.76
CA ALA A 56 3.53 14.21 -2.75
C ALA A 56 2.83 14.65 -1.44
N LYS A 57 1.76 13.95 -1.03
CA LYS A 57 1.06 14.22 0.23
C LYS A 57 1.94 13.98 1.45
N THR A 58 2.71 12.90 1.44
CA THR A 58 3.63 12.58 2.54
C THR A 58 4.71 13.65 2.68
N LYS A 59 5.29 14.12 1.56
CA LYS A 59 6.28 15.20 1.58
C LYS A 59 5.74 16.47 2.22
N VAL A 60 4.51 16.88 1.87
CA VAL A 60 3.86 18.05 2.50
C VAL A 60 3.69 17.80 4.00
N LYS A 61 3.14 16.65 4.38
CA LYS A 61 2.84 16.30 5.77
C LYS A 61 4.07 16.20 6.69
N VAL A 62 5.23 15.79 6.15
CA VAL A 62 6.49 15.67 6.90
C VAL A 62 7.21 17.01 7.04
N ASN A 63 6.97 17.94 6.10
CA ASN A 63 7.57 19.26 6.12
C ASN A 63 6.73 20.33 6.85
N ASP A 64 5.45 20.04 7.14
CA ASP A 64 4.59 20.78 8.09
C ASP A 64 5.00 20.49 9.54
#